data_AF-A0A0Q0JIN8-F1
#
_entry.id   AF-A0A0Q0JIN8-F1
#
_cell.length_a   1.000
_cell.length_b   1.000
_cell.length_c   1.000
_cell.angle_alpha   90.00
_cell.angle_beta   90.00
_cell.angle_gamma   90.00
#
_symmetry.space_group_name_H-M   'P 1'
#
loop_
_entity.id
_entity.type
_entity.pdbx_description
1 polymer ?
#
loop_
_entity_poly.entity_id
_entity_poly.type
_entity_poly.pdbx_seq_one_letter_code
_entity_poly.pdbx_strand_id
1 'polypeptide(L)'
;MRIDSAQYINRLNARDYDMIVVTLPKNGNPIISPGRELYNLYGSQSATEVGSSNAMVLRNPAVDTLIDGLVSANTRNDMVTYARALDRVLQWGYYMIPNYYSKGTPLVFANRFGMPAVAPIYDVGLETWWQISPTPLTNAQAAALAGKTTAAKEH
;
A
#
# COMPACT_ATOMS: atom_id res chain seq x y z
N MET A 1 16.65 -20.73 15.68
CA MET A 1 15.86 -21.77 14.99
C MET A 1 15.28 -21.18 13.71
N ARG A 2 15.44 -21.87 12.58
CA ARG A 2 14.72 -21.55 11.34
C ARG A 2 13.50 -22.45 11.30
N ILE A 3 12.31 -21.86 11.25
CA ILE A 3 11.03 -22.55 11.08
C ILE A 3 10.76 -22.67 9.58
N ASP A 4 10.27 -23.82 9.11
CA ASP A 4 9.84 -23.97 7.71
C ASP A 4 8.50 -23.27 7.46
N SER A 5 8.20 -23.03 6.18
CA SER A 5 7.02 -22.26 5.76
C SER A 5 5.69 -22.83 6.28
N ALA A 6 5.55 -24.16 6.31
CA ALA A 6 4.31 -24.81 6.73
C ALA A 6 4.11 -24.68 8.24
N GLN A 7 5.17 -24.89 9.01
CA GLN A 7 5.16 -24.67 10.46
C GLN A 7 4.88 -23.20 10.81
N TYR A 8 5.47 -22.25 10.07
CA TYR A 8 5.20 -20.82 10.26
C TYR A 8 3.72 -20.48 10.03
N ILE A 9 3.14 -20.96 8.93
CA ILE A 9 1.72 -20.72 8.61
C ILE A 9 0.81 -21.34 9.67
N ASN A 10 1.09 -22.56 10.13
CA ASN A 10 0.30 -23.22 11.16
C ASN A 10 0.31 -22.40 12.47
N ARG A 11 1.47 -21.90 12.90
CA ARG A 11 1.57 -21.05 14.09
C ARG A 11 0.87 -19.70 13.90
N LEU A 12 0.99 -19.09 12.71
CA LEU A 12 0.30 -17.85 12.38
C LEU A 12 -1.22 -18.01 12.45
N ASN A 13 -1.74 -19.12 11.90
CA ASN A 13 -3.16 -19.46 11.90
C ASN A 13 -3.68 -19.80 13.30
N ALA A 14 -2.86 -20.47 14.12
CA ALA A 14 -3.17 -20.80 15.51
C ALA A 14 -3.00 -19.61 16.48
N ARG A 15 -2.45 -18.48 16.02
CA ARG A 15 -2.06 -17.34 16.87
C ARG A 15 -1.03 -17.73 17.95
N ASP A 16 -0.17 -18.70 17.63
CA ASP A 16 0.91 -19.20 18.50
C ASP A 16 2.22 -18.45 18.23
N TYR A 17 2.30 -17.22 18.70
CA TYR A 17 3.49 -16.37 18.63
C TYR A 17 3.45 -15.24 19.65
N ASP A 18 4.63 -14.84 20.14
CA ASP A 18 4.77 -13.65 20.97
C ASP A 18 4.95 -12.39 20.13
N MET A 19 5.87 -12.45 19.15
CA MET A 19 6.16 -11.36 18.23
C MET A 19 6.55 -11.92 16.86
N ILE A 20 6.00 -11.31 15.81
CA ILE A 20 6.28 -11.65 14.42
C ILE A 20 6.52 -10.40 13.59
N VAL A 21 7.24 -10.56 12.49
CA VAL A 21 7.38 -9.52 11.48
C VAL A 21 6.36 -9.81 10.38
N VAL A 22 5.48 -8.84 10.13
CA VAL A 22 4.44 -8.93 9.10
C VAL A 22 4.44 -7.67 8.25
N THR A 23 4.01 -7.82 6.99
CA THR A 23 3.75 -6.69 6.10
C THR A 23 2.27 -6.32 6.20
N LEU A 24 1.98 -5.04 6.44
CA LEU A 24 0.63 -4.50 6.61
C LEU A 24 0.42 -3.31 5.67
N PRO A 25 -0.53 -3.39 4.72
CA PRO A 25 -1.26 -4.59 4.28
C PRO A 25 -0.34 -5.64 3.64
N LYS A 26 -0.80 -6.90 3.50
CA LYS A 26 0.03 -8.04 3.05
C LYS A 26 0.74 -7.83 1.71
N ASN A 27 0.18 -7.01 0.82
CA ASN A 27 0.76 -6.68 -0.48
C ASN A 27 1.87 -5.61 -0.41
N GLY A 28 2.11 -4.99 0.74
CA GLY A 28 3.11 -3.94 0.95
C GLY A 28 2.75 -2.58 0.38
N ASN A 29 1.57 -2.43 -0.23
CA ASN A 29 1.14 -1.19 -0.87
C ASN A 29 0.20 -0.40 0.06
N PRO A 30 0.35 0.92 0.16
CA PRO A 30 -0.59 1.74 0.93
C PRO A 30 -2.03 1.60 0.42
N ILE A 31 -2.99 1.57 1.35
CA ILE A 31 -4.41 1.58 1.02
C ILE A 31 -4.84 3.03 0.77
N ILE A 32 -4.98 3.41 -0.50
CA ILE A 32 -5.23 4.80 -0.93
C ILE A 32 -6.65 5.26 -0.54
N SER A 33 -7.60 4.32 -0.54
CA SER A 33 -8.98 4.55 -0.11
C SER A 33 -9.40 3.45 0.84
N PRO A 34 -9.19 3.63 2.16
CA PRO A 34 -9.54 2.61 3.14
C PRO A 34 -11.04 2.33 3.14
N GLY A 35 -11.39 1.06 3.32
CA GLY A 35 -12.76 0.56 3.32
C GLY A 35 -12.91 -0.72 4.17
N ARG A 36 -13.73 -1.66 3.68
CA ARG A 36 -14.13 -2.86 4.43
C ARG A 36 -12.97 -3.81 4.76
N GLU A 37 -11.88 -3.75 4.02
CA GLU A 37 -10.66 -4.50 4.30
C GLU A 37 -10.07 -4.19 5.69
N LEU A 38 -10.38 -3.02 6.26
CA LEU A 38 -9.99 -2.67 7.62
C LEU A 38 -10.56 -3.62 8.69
N TYR A 39 -11.73 -4.22 8.48
CA TYR A 39 -12.26 -5.24 9.40
C TYR A 39 -11.34 -6.46 9.49
N ASN A 40 -10.75 -6.88 8.37
CA ASN A 40 -9.81 -8.01 8.34
C ASN A 40 -8.44 -7.67 8.96
N LEU A 41 -8.07 -6.38 8.93
CA LEU A 41 -6.78 -5.90 9.44
C LEU A 41 -6.82 -5.59 10.95
N TYR A 42 -7.91 -4.98 11.43
CA TYR A 42 -7.97 -4.37 12.76
C TYR A 42 -9.24 -4.69 13.55
N GLY A 43 -10.30 -5.20 12.90
CA GLY A 43 -11.59 -5.43 13.54
C GLY A 43 -11.54 -6.58 14.56
N SER A 44 -12.29 -6.44 15.66
CA SER A 44 -12.34 -7.42 16.74
C SER A 44 -12.79 -8.82 16.30
N GLN A 45 -13.68 -8.89 15.31
CA GLN A 45 -14.16 -10.16 14.76
C GLN A 45 -13.01 -10.97 14.13
N SER A 46 -12.07 -10.31 13.47
CA SER A 46 -10.99 -10.97 12.74
C SER A 46 -9.85 -11.45 13.64
N ALA A 47 -9.81 -11.07 14.91
CA ALA A 47 -8.69 -11.36 15.83
C ALA A 47 -8.31 -12.85 15.86
N THR A 48 -9.31 -13.73 15.89
CA THR A 48 -9.14 -15.19 15.98
C THR A 48 -9.55 -15.92 14.70
N GLU A 49 -9.89 -15.20 13.63
CA GLU A 49 -10.23 -15.82 12.35
C GLU A 49 -8.97 -16.35 11.66
N VAL A 50 -9.00 -17.63 11.31
CA VAL A 50 -7.92 -18.28 10.58
C VAL A 50 -7.72 -17.59 9.23
N GLY A 51 -6.48 -17.24 8.91
CA GLY A 51 -6.12 -16.54 7.68
C GLY A 51 -6.34 -15.03 7.69
N SER A 52 -6.96 -14.46 8.73
CA SER A 52 -7.14 -13.01 8.84
C SER A 52 -5.80 -12.28 8.97
N SER A 53 -5.79 -11.02 8.55
CA SER A 53 -4.60 -10.16 8.58
C SER A 53 -4.40 -9.45 9.93
N ASN A 54 -5.31 -9.64 10.88
CA ASN A 54 -5.21 -9.15 12.26
C ASN A 54 -4.20 -9.97 13.06
N ALA A 55 -2.92 -9.77 12.74
CA ALA A 55 -1.78 -10.40 13.40
C ALA A 55 -1.57 -9.90 14.85
N MET A 56 -2.24 -8.82 15.25
CA MET A 56 -2.17 -8.28 16.61
C MET A 56 -3.19 -8.94 17.54
N VAL A 57 -4.09 -9.77 16.99
CA VAL A 57 -5.26 -10.33 17.71
C VAL A 57 -6.06 -9.20 18.37
N LEU A 58 -6.13 -8.04 17.69
CA LEU A 58 -6.70 -6.81 18.22
C LEU A 58 -8.20 -6.97 18.42
N ARG A 59 -8.66 -6.68 19.65
CA ARG A 59 -10.07 -6.60 20.01
C ARG A 59 -10.33 -5.33 20.80
N ASN A 60 -10.81 -4.29 20.13
CA ASN A 60 -11.06 -2.99 20.76
C ASN A 60 -12.33 -2.35 20.17
N PRO A 61 -13.39 -2.13 20.98
CA PRO A 61 -14.65 -1.58 20.49
C PRO A 61 -14.52 -0.14 19.96
N ALA A 62 -13.54 0.63 20.44
CA ALA A 62 -13.26 1.96 19.90
C ALA A 62 -12.69 1.87 18.48
N VAL A 63 -11.86 0.87 18.20
CA VAL A 63 -11.34 0.60 16.85
C VAL A 63 -12.47 0.16 15.93
N ASP A 64 -13.33 -0.77 16.38
CA ASP A 64 -14.48 -1.23 15.59
C ASP A 64 -15.42 -0.06 15.22
N THR A 65 -15.73 0.80 16.19
CA THR A 65 -16.58 1.99 15.98
C THR A 65 -15.99 2.94 14.92
N LEU A 66 -14.67 3.14 14.94
CA LEU A 66 -13.99 4.00 13.98
C LEU A 66 -13.95 3.38 12.57
N ILE A 67 -13.82 2.06 12.47
CA ILE A 67 -13.92 1.35 11.19
C ILE A 67 -15.34 1.48 10.63
N ASP A 68 -16.37 1.27 11.46
CA ASP A 68 -17.78 1.41 11.05
C ASP A 68 -18.07 2.82 10.52
N GLY A 69 -17.61 3.85 11.23
CA GLY A 69 -17.75 5.24 10.81
C GLY A 69 -17.01 5.54 9.50
N LEU A 70 -15.81 4.98 9.32
CA LEU A 70 -15.03 5.14 8.09
C LEU A 70 -15.73 4.50 6.89
N VAL A 71 -16.20 3.26 7.04
CA VAL A 71 -16.83 2.47 5.97
C VAL A 71 -18.20 3.05 5.58
N SER A 72 -18.93 3.64 6.54
CA SER A 72 -20.24 4.26 6.31
C SER A 72 -20.18 5.74 5.91
N ALA A 73 -18.97 6.32 5.80
CA ALA A 73 -18.80 7.73 5.46
C ALA A 73 -19.34 8.05 4.05
N ASN A 74 -20.21 9.06 3.97
CA ASN A 74 -20.82 9.49 2.70
C ASN A 74 -19.98 10.53 1.95
N THR A 75 -18.97 11.12 2.60
CA THR A 75 -18.08 12.12 2.00
C THR A 75 -16.62 11.78 2.22
N ARG A 76 -15.75 12.28 1.33
CA ARG A 76 -14.30 12.10 1.49
C ARG A 76 -13.79 12.73 2.78
N ASN A 77 -14.34 13.86 3.20
CA ASN A 77 -13.92 14.55 4.41
C ASN A 77 -14.25 13.74 5.67
N ASP A 78 -15.45 13.13 5.71
CA ASP A 78 -15.84 12.26 6.83
C ASP A 78 -14.94 11.03 6.88
N MET A 79 -14.71 10.38 5.74
CA MET A 79 -13.85 9.21 5.63
C MET A 79 -12.41 9.51 6.09
N VAL A 80 -11.85 10.66 5.67
CA VAL A 80 -10.51 11.12 6.12
C VAL A 80 -10.50 11.42 7.62
N THR A 81 -11.58 11.96 8.17
CA THR A 81 -11.69 12.25 9.60
C THR A 81 -11.66 10.98 10.43
N TYR A 82 -12.47 9.98 10.08
CA TYR A 82 -12.45 8.66 10.72
C TYR A 82 -11.11 7.95 10.53
N ALA A 83 -10.51 8.02 9.33
CA ALA A 83 -9.20 7.41 9.08
C ALA A 83 -8.11 8.00 9.97
N ARG A 84 -8.07 9.32 10.14
CA ARG A 84 -7.11 9.99 11.04
C ARG A 84 -7.38 9.67 12.51
N ALA A 85 -8.64 9.53 12.91
CA ALA A 85 -8.97 9.13 14.27
C ALA A 85 -8.54 7.68 14.54
N LEU A 86 -8.81 6.76 13.61
CA LEU A 86 -8.39 5.37 13.67
C LEU A 86 -6.87 5.25 13.76
N ASP A 87 -6.13 5.95 12.90
CA ASP A 87 -4.67 5.99 12.90
C ASP A 87 -4.11 6.41 14.27
N ARG A 88 -4.67 7.46 14.88
CA ARG A 88 -4.27 7.87 16.24
C ARG A 88 -4.55 6.78 17.26
N VAL A 89 -5.75 6.21 17.29
CA VAL A 89 -6.11 5.16 18.26
C VAL A 89 -5.19 3.94 18.14
N LEU A 90 -4.86 3.53 16.91
CA LEU A 90 -3.94 2.41 16.66
C LEU A 90 -2.53 2.73 17.16
N GLN A 91 -2.02 3.94 16.90
CA GLN A 91 -0.70 4.37 17.37
C GLN A 91 -0.62 4.45 18.90
N TRP A 92 -1.66 4.96 19.56
CA TRP A 92 -1.73 5.03 21.03
C TRP A 92 -1.87 3.66 21.71
N GLY A 93 -2.29 2.63 20.97
CA GLY A 93 -2.40 1.26 21.45
C GLY A 93 -1.09 0.45 21.43
N TYR A 94 -0.02 0.98 20.81
CA TYR A 94 1.29 0.34 20.71
C TYR A 94 1.25 -1.12 20.18
N TYR A 95 0.31 -1.45 19.29
CA TYR A 95 0.10 -2.81 18.80
C TYR A 95 1.20 -3.32 17.85
N MET A 96 1.98 -2.40 17.26
CA MET A 96 3.05 -2.74 16.33
C MET A 96 4.23 -1.78 16.50
N ILE A 97 5.43 -2.27 16.15
CA ILE A 97 6.63 -1.45 16.01
C ILE A 97 6.82 -1.21 14.50
N PRO A 98 6.63 0.03 14.00
CA PRO A 98 6.87 0.33 12.60
C PRO A 98 8.31 0.02 12.21
N ASN A 99 8.49 -0.57 11.03
CA ASN A 99 9.79 -0.92 10.49
C ASN A 99 10.15 0.03 9.33
N TYR A 100 10.35 -0.49 8.12
CA TYR A 100 10.64 0.30 6.91
C TYR A 100 9.56 0.12 5.84
N TYR A 101 9.52 1.06 4.89
CA TYR A 101 8.75 0.95 3.66
C TYR A 101 9.60 1.42 2.46
N SER A 102 9.35 0.87 1.29
CA SER A 102 10.00 1.32 0.05
C SER A 102 9.32 2.60 -0.45
N LYS A 103 10.11 3.65 -0.69
CA LYS A 103 9.59 4.87 -1.30
C LYS A 103 9.51 4.72 -2.82
N GLY A 104 8.29 4.61 -3.33
CA GLY A 104 8.02 4.47 -4.76
C GLY A 104 8.34 3.07 -5.30
N THR A 105 8.16 2.91 -6.61
CA THR A 105 8.39 1.64 -7.32
C THR A 105 9.75 1.70 -8.03
N PRO A 106 10.75 0.89 -7.62
CA PRO A 106 12.00 0.79 -8.36
C PRO A 106 11.71 0.27 -9.78
N LEU A 107 12.19 0.99 -10.78
CA LEU A 107 11.93 0.67 -12.18
C LEU A 107 13.16 0.92 -13.04
N VAL A 108 13.45 -0.02 -13.94
CA VAL A 108 14.48 0.10 -14.96
C VAL A 108 13.84 -0.26 -16.29
N PHE A 109 14.06 0.58 -17.31
CA PHE A 109 13.49 0.40 -18.64
C PHE A 109 14.51 0.87 -19.68
N ALA A 110 14.38 0.37 -20.91
CA ALA A 110 15.22 0.80 -22.01
C ALA A 110 14.90 2.25 -22.41
N ASN A 111 15.93 3.02 -22.75
CA ASN A 111 15.85 4.39 -23.28
C ASN A 111 15.22 4.44 -24.68
N ARG A 112 13.97 3.99 -24.81
CA ARG A 112 13.21 3.93 -26.07
C ARG A 112 11.73 4.19 -25.88
N PHE A 113 11.32 4.52 -24.66
CA PHE A 113 9.94 4.82 -24.28
C PHE A 113 9.83 6.29 -23.86
N GLY A 114 8.77 6.95 -24.32
CA GLY A 114 8.31 8.25 -23.84
C GLY A 114 7.26 8.06 -22.75
N MET A 115 7.15 9.06 -21.88
CA MET A 115 6.22 9.08 -20.75
C MET A 115 5.37 10.35 -20.78
N PRO A 116 4.15 10.33 -20.19
CA PRO A 116 3.40 11.55 -20.01
C PRO A 116 4.14 12.54 -19.10
N ALA A 117 3.99 13.84 -19.37
CA ALA A 117 4.54 14.89 -18.52
C ALA A 117 3.93 14.88 -17.10
N VAL A 118 2.69 14.42 -16.98
CA VAL A 118 2.00 14.20 -15.71
C VAL A 118 1.83 12.70 -15.53
N ALA A 119 2.60 12.12 -14.62
CA ALA A 119 2.48 10.72 -14.24
C ALA A 119 1.30 10.51 -13.25
N PRO A 120 0.74 9.29 -13.17
CA PRO A 120 -0.24 8.96 -12.14
C PRO A 120 0.35 9.15 -10.73
N ILE A 121 -0.46 9.61 -9.79
CA ILE A 121 -0.03 9.92 -8.42
C ILE A 121 0.30 8.64 -7.62
N TYR A 122 -0.35 7.53 -7.96
CA TYR A 122 -0.31 6.29 -7.17
C TYR A 122 0.20 5.07 -7.94
N ASP A 123 0.71 5.26 -9.16
CA ASP A 123 1.20 4.18 -10.02
C ASP A 123 2.28 4.71 -10.97
N VAL A 124 3.14 3.81 -11.45
CA VAL A 124 4.10 4.07 -12.54
C VAL A 124 3.35 4.37 -13.85
N GLY A 125 2.20 3.75 -14.06
CA GLY A 125 1.38 3.98 -15.25
C GLY A 125 2.05 3.51 -16.54
N LEU A 126 2.64 2.31 -16.54
CA LEU A 126 3.35 1.78 -17.71
C LEU A 126 2.51 1.77 -19.00
N GLU A 127 1.20 1.57 -18.87
CA GLU A 127 0.23 1.62 -19.98
C GLU A 127 0.06 3.01 -20.61
N THR A 128 0.56 4.05 -19.94
CA THR A 128 0.55 5.43 -20.47
C THR A 128 1.78 5.75 -21.30
N TRP A 129 2.76 4.83 -21.36
CA TRP A 129 4.01 5.03 -22.07
C TRP A 129 3.86 4.63 -23.54
N TRP A 130 4.67 5.22 -24.41
CA TRP A 130 4.69 4.88 -25.83
C TRP A 130 6.11 4.71 -26.32
N GLN A 131 6.26 3.91 -27.37
CA GLN A 131 7.55 3.72 -28.02
C GLN A 131 7.95 4.99 -28.78
N ILE A 132 9.13 5.53 -28.48
CA ILE A 132 9.75 6.64 -29.22
C ILE A 132 10.88 6.17 -30.15
N SER A 133 11.40 4.95 -29.93
CA SER A 133 12.42 4.33 -30.78
C SER A 133 12.27 2.80 -30.82
N PRO A 134 12.48 2.13 -31.96
CA PRO A 134 12.53 0.66 -32.02
C PRO A 134 13.70 0.07 -31.23
N THR A 135 14.85 0.76 -31.24
CA THR A 135 16.08 0.34 -30.56
C THR A 135 16.39 1.23 -29.35
N PRO A 136 17.06 0.70 -28.30
CA PRO A 136 17.50 1.51 -27.16
C PRO A 136 18.42 2.64 -27.60
N LEU A 137 18.13 3.85 -27.13
CA LEU A 137 18.95 5.03 -27.36
C LEU A 137 20.04 5.14 -26.28
N THR A 138 21.11 5.87 -26.59
CA THR A 138 22.05 6.36 -25.57
C THR A 138 21.38 7.38 -24.65
N ASN A 139 21.94 7.60 -23.45
CA ASN A 139 21.41 8.60 -22.51
C ASN A 139 21.32 10.01 -23.12
N ALA A 140 22.31 10.40 -23.92
CA ALA A 140 22.33 11.71 -24.58
C ALA A 140 21.20 11.86 -25.62
N GLN A 141 20.96 10.82 -26.42
CA GLN A 141 19.88 10.80 -27.42
C GLN A 141 18.50 10.83 -26.76
N ALA A 142 18.30 10.08 -25.67
CA ALA A 142 17.04 10.07 -24.93
C ALA A 142 16.75 11.45 -24.29
N ALA A 143 17.76 12.09 -23.69
CA ALA A 143 17.62 13.42 -23.09
C ALA A 143 17.21 14.50 -24.12
N ALA A 144 17.76 14.44 -25.33
CA ALA A 144 17.43 15.38 -26.41
C ALA A 144 15.97 15.23 -26.92
N LEU A 145 15.39 14.03 -26.81
CA LEU A 145 14.00 13.76 -27.21
C LEU A 145 13.00 14.14 -26.10
N ALA A 146 13.36 13.92 -24.83
CA ALA A 146 12.51 14.26 -23.68
C ALA A 146 12.18 15.77 -23.62
N GLY A 147 13.13 16.64 -23.97
CA GLY A 147 12.91 18.10 -23.98
C GLY A 147 11.96 18.60 -25.08
N LYS A 148 11.70 17.81 -26.13
CA LYS A 148 10.79 18.19 -27.22
C LYS A 148 9.33 17.81 -26.94
N THR A 149 9.09 16.82 -26.09
CA THR A 149 7.74 16.31 -25.79
C THR A 149 6.96 17.23 -24.85
N THR A 150 7.65 18.00 -23.99
CA THR A 150 7.03 18.95 -23.04
C THR A 150 6.59 20.26 -23.73
N ALA A 151 7.23 20.64 -24.83
CA ALA A 151 6.95 21.90 -25.54
C ALA A 151 5.74 21.84 -26.49
N ALA A 152 5.16 20.66 -26.75
CA ALA A 152 4.12 20.47 -27.76
C ALA A 152 2.67 20.40 -27.19
N LYS A 153 2.46 20.71 -25.90
CA LYS A 153 1.14 20.63 -25.23
C LYS A 153 0.70 21.95 -24.59
N GLU A 154 0.85 23.06 -25.30
CA GLU A 154 0.07 24.28 -25.04
C GLU A 154 -0.91 24.48 -26.20
N HIS A 155 -2.10 23.86 -26.12
CA HIS A 155 -3.31 24.22 -26.86
C HIS A 155 -4.54 23.68 -26.12
#